data_AF-A0A1T4PUZ9-F1
#
_entry.id   AF-A0A1T4PUZ9-F1
#
_cell.length_a   1.000
_cell.length_b   1.000
_cell.length_c   1.000
_cell.angle_alpha   90.00
_cell.angle_beta   90.00
_cell.angle_gamma   90.00
#
_symmetry.space_group_name_H-M   'P 1'
#
loop_
_entity.id
_entity.type
_entity.pdbx_description
1 polymer ?
#
loop_
_entity_poly.entity_id
_entity_poly.type
_entity_poly.pdbx_seq_one_letter_code
_entity_poly.pdbx_strand_id
1 'polypeptide(L)'
;MKINLDDLEFNVEIERKRIKNMYLRVRLDRTLFITAHPSVPQHQIEAFIQSRKEWIIKTLKKEAARELQNRKGINGPILYLLGEKKYVKYEISKKSHVLLDDDIITFYVPEINDREIMKAFQNFAKPYLMKILEIQRVRWDRIMEMYRVELPSIKIKMLTSKWGSCLVERSEITMNLSLIHYPLECIDYVLWHEYVHLIVPNHSKRFYDLLSHHMPEYKKAKDRLI
;
A
#
# COMPACT_ATOMS: atom_id res chain seq x y z
N MET A 1 17.69 -4.59 21.23
CA MET A 1 18.78 -4.05 22.08
C MET A 1 18.92 -2.55 21.85
N LYS A 2 19.72 -1.84 22.63
CA LYS A 2 20.03 -0.42 22.42
C LYS A 2 21.53 -0.22 22.22
N ILE A 3 21.90 0.70 21.32
CA ILE A 3 23.29 1.08 21.07
C ILE A 3 23.39 2.60 21.04
N ASN A 4 24.48 3.15 21.61
CA ASN A 4 24.79 4.57 21.55
C ASN A 4 25.85 4.86 20.48
N LEU A 5 25.54 5.78 19.57
CA LEU A 5 26.45 6.26 18.52
C LEU A 5 26.48 7.81 18.56
N ASP A 6 27.61 8.41 18.90
CA ASP A 6 27.77 9.89 19.01
C ASP A 6 26.62 10.54 19.81
N ASP A 7 26.43 10.08 21.05
CA ASP A 7 25.43 10.61 21.99
C ASP A 7 23.96 10.43 21.56
N LEU A 8 23.71 9.69 20.48
CA LEU A 8 22.37 9.28 20.05
C LEU A 8 22.13 7.80 20.39
N GLU A 9 21.03 7.55 21.10
CA GLU A 9 20.54 6.20 21.38
C GLU A 9 19.73 5.68 20.18
N PHE A 10 20.04 4.45 19.77
CA PHE A 10 19.35 3.72 18.71
C PHE A 10 18.74 2.43 19.24
N ASN A 11 17.52 2.13 18.81
CA ASN A 11 16.91 0.82 18.99
C ASN A 11 17.40 -0.13 17.90
N VAL A 12 17.72 -1.38 18.23
CA VAL A 12 18.15 -2.36 17.24
C VAL A 12 17.22 -3.56 17.21
N GLU A 13 16.67 -3.80 16.02
CA GLU A 13 15.83 -4.93 15.67
C GLU A 13 16.63 -5.88 14.76
N ILE A 14 16.69 -7.15 15.14
CA ILE A 14 17.53 -8.15 14.48
C ILE A 14 16.65 -9.22 13.86
N GLU A 15 16.74 -9.34 12.54
CA GLU A 15 16.13 -10.41 11.76
C GLU A 15 17.18 -11.47 11.40
N ARG A 16 16.92 -12.73 11.76
CA ARG A 16 17.83 -13.86 11.48
C ARG A 16 17.39 -14.60 10.21
N LYS A 17 18.22 -14.59 9.16
CA LYS A 17 17.95 -15.25 7.87
C LYS A 17 19.20 -15.92 7.31
N ARG A 18 19.07 -17.04 6.58
CA ARG A 18 20.21 -17.71 5.92
C ARG A 18 20.74 -16.90 4.75
N ILE A 19 21.56 -15.89 5.04
CA ILE A 19 22.17 -14.96 4.09
C ILE A 19 23.70 -14.94 4.24
N LYS A 20 24.40 -14.55 3.18
CA LYS A 20 25.88 -14.47 3.16
C LYS A 20 26.43 -13.22 3.84
N ASN A 21 25.73 -12.08 3.75
CA ASN A 21 26.20 -10.79 4.26
C ASN A 21 25.23 -10.24 5.32
N MET A 22 25.72 -9.46 6.26
CA MET A 22 24.86 -8.65 7.12
C MET A 22 24.36 -7.42 6.36
N TYR A 23 23.08 -7.10 6.55
CA TYR A 23 22.46 -5.89 6.00
C TYR A 23 22.01 -4.98 7.15
N LEU A 24 22.15 -3.67 6.95
CA LEU A 24 21.76 -2.64 7.90
C LEU A 24 20.85 -1.63 7.19
N ARG A 25 19.73 -1.29 7.83
CA ARG A 25 18.84 -0.19 7.44
C ARG A 25 18.62 0.72 8.62
N VAL A 26 18.56 2.03 8.36
CA VAL A 26 18.35 3.09 9.36
C VAL A 26 16.99 3.71 9.12
N ARG A 27 16.19 3.87 10.17
CA ARG A 27 14.92 4.61 10.13
C ARG A 27 15.04 5.94 10.86
N LEU A 28 14.16 6.89 10.51
CA LEU A 28 14.10 8.24 11.08
C LEU A 28 13.79 8.24 12.58
N ASP A 29 13.06 7.22 13.06
CA ASP A 29 12.75 6.98 14.48
C ASP A 29 13.94 6.45 15.30
N ARG A 30 15.14 6.40 14.69
CA ARG A 30 16.38 5.85 15.27
C ARG A 30 16.33 4.34 15.52
N THR A 31 15.54 3.61 14.73
CA THR A 31 15.59 2.14 14.69
C THR A 31 16.58 1.65 13.64
N LEU A 32 17.52 0.80 14.04
CA LEU A 32 18.45 0.06 13.19
C LEU A 32 17.91 -1.35 12.95
N PHE A 33 17.55 -1.66 11.70
CA PHE A 33 17.19 -3.00 11.29
C PHE A 33 18.42 -3.73 10.78
N ILE A 34 18.79 -4.81 11.46
CA ILE A 34 19.87 -5.70 11.06
C ILE A 34 19.30 -7.01 10.55
N THR A 35 19.67 -7.41 9.34
CA THR A 35 19.51 -8.81 8.91
C THR A 35 20.86 -9.52 9.02
N ALA A 36 20.91 -10.63 9.74
CA ALA A 36 22.14 -11.40 9.96
C ALA A 36 21.90 -12.91 9.85
N HIS A 37 22.94 -13.67 9.52
CA HIS A 37 22.88 -15.13 9.55
C HIS A 37 22.60 -15.65 10.98
N PRO A 38 21.84 -16.75 11.17
CA PRO A 38 21.56 -17.30 12.51
C PRO A 38 22.82 -17.59 13.35
N SER A 39 23.92 -17.96 12.70
CA SER A 39 25.19 -18.27 13.38
C SER A 39 26.01 -17.04 13.78
N VAL A 40 25.65 -15.83 13.35
CA VAL A 40 26.43 -14.62 13.67
C VAL A 40 26.20 -14.23 15.13
N PRO A 41 27.22 -14.19 15.98
CA PRO A 41 27.03 -13.84 17.38
C PRO A 41 26.72 -12.36 17.56
N GLN A 42 26.08 -12.03 18.69
CA GLN A 42 25.60 -10.68 18.98
C GLN A 42 26.72 -9.62 18.96
N HIS A 43 27.88 -9.93 19.54
CA HIS A 43 29.03 -9.00 19.57
C HIS A 43 29.55 -8.65 18.17
N GLN A 44 29.42 -9.54 17.18
CA GLN A 44 29.79 -9.25 15.78
C GLN A 44 28.78 -8.30 15.12
N ILE A 45 27.50 -8.37 15.48
CA ILE A 45 26.49 -7.43 15.02
C ILE A 45 26.77 -6.04 15.60
N GLU A 46 27.09 -5.96 16.88
CA GLU A 46 27.46 -4.72 17.55
C GLU A 46 28.71 -4.09 16.92
N ALA A 47 29.76 -4.89 16.70
CA ALA A 47 30.97 -4.45 16.02
C ALA A 47 30.69 -3.97 14.58
N PHE A 48 29.80 -4.65 13.86
CA PHE A 48 29.38 -4.24 12.53
C PHE A 48 28.65 -2.89 12.55
N ILE A 49 27.71 -2.69 13.48
CA ILE A 49 27.01 -1.41 13.66
C ILE A 49 28.01 -0.30 13.96
N GLN A 50 28.95 -0.55 14.89
CA GLN A 50 29.97 0.43 15.26
C GLN A 50 30.86 0.80 14.07
N SER A 51 31.26 -0.19 13.25
CA SER A 51 32.04 0.05 12.03
C SER A 51 31.30 0.87 10.96
N ARG A 52 29.97 0.93 11.04
CA ARG A 52 29.09 1.68 10.11
C ARG A 52 28.57 2.99 10.70
N LYS A 53 29.05 3.41 11.86
CA LYS A 53 28.60 4.60 12.59
C LYS A 53 28.48 5.86 11.72
N GLU A 54 29.54 6.24 11.02
CA GLU A 54 29.51 7.43 10.15
C GLU A 54 28.47 7.33 9.04
N TRP A 55 28.33 6.14 8.45
CA TRP A 55 27.32 5.88 7.43
C TRP A 55 25.90 5.95 8.02
N ILE A 56 25.67 5.44 9.23
CA ILE A 56 24.37 5.50 9.93
C ILE A 56 23.97 6.97 10.14
N ILE A 57 24.86 7.77 10.73
CA ILE A 57 24.60 9.19 11.01
C ILE A 57 24.37 9.97 9.71
N LYS A 58 25.20 9.73 8.67
CA LYS A 58 25.03 10.36 7.36
C LYS A 58 23.70 9.99 6.71
N THR A 59 23.29 8.73 6.83
CA THR A 59 22.02 8.23 6.30
C THR A 59 20.86 8.90 7.03
N LEU A 60 20.87 8.93 8.37
CA LEU A 60 19.83 9.59 9.17
C LEU A 60 19.70 11.08 8.82
N LYS A 61 20.83 11.81 8.68
CA LYS A 61 20.83 13.22 8.28
C LYS A 61 20.30 13.41 6.87
N LYS A 62 20.65 12.54 5.93
CA LYS A 62 20.17 12.58 4.55
C LYS A 62 18.67 12.33 4.49
N GLU A 63 18.17 11.32 5.20
CA GLU A 63 16.74 11.01 5.28
C GLU A 63 15.97 12.16 5.96
N ALA A 64 16.50 12.76 7.04
CA ALA A 64 15.86 13.89 7.71
C ALA A 64 15.84 15.16 6.85
N ALA A 65 16.93 15.43 6.11
CA ALA A 65 16.99 16.55 5.16
C ALA A 65 16.03 16.33 3.99
N ARG A 66 15.92 15.09 3.49
CA ARG A 66 14.94 14.69 2.48
C ARG A 66 13.53 14.87 3.01
N GLU A 67 13.22 14.44 4.23
CA GLU A 67 11.92 14.63 4.87
C GLU A 67 11.57 16.12 5.03
N LEU A 68 12.51 16.95 5.49
CA LEU A 68 12.32 18.39 5.65
C LEU A 68 12.14 19.10 4.30
N GLN A 69 12.88 18.69 3.27
CA GLN A 69 12.74 19.20 1.91
C GLN A 69 11.42 18.76 1.29
N ASN A 70 11.01 17.51 1.51
CA ASN A 70 9.74 16.95 1.11
C ASN A 70 8.59 17.75 1.76
N ARG A 71 8.69 18.13 3.03
CA ARG A 71 7.69 18.98 3.70
C ARG A 71 7.61 20.41 3.16
N LYS A 72 8.69 20.94 2.57
CA LYS A 72 8.65 22.26 1.91
C LYS A 72 7.91 22.17 0.57
N GLY A 73 6.86 22.97 0.42
CA GLY A 73 6.08 23.07 -0.82
C GLY A 73 4.86 22.16 -0.88
N ILE A 74 4.52 21.45 0.21
CA ILE A 74 3.18 20.87 0.38
C ILE A 74 2.16 22.01 0.32
N ASN A 75 1.28 21.96 -0.66
CA ASN A 75 0.26 22.98 -0.94
C ASN A 75 -1.09 22.35 -1.28
N GLY A 76 -1.23 21.03 -1.08
CA GLY A 76 -2.49 20.30 -1.22
C GLY A 76 -2.94 19.66 0.10
N PRO A 77 -4.13 19.02 0.07
CA PRO A 77 -4.65 18.29 1.23
C PRO A 77 -3.83 17.03 1.51
N ILE A 78 -4.16 16.34 2.61
CA ILE A 78 -3.67 14.97 2.81
C ILE A 78 -4.49 14.04 1.93
N LEU A 79 -3.80 13.15 1.21
CA LEU A 79 -4.39 12.04 0.48
C LEU A 79 -4.05 10.74 1.21
N TYR A 80 -4.97 9.78 1.23
CA TYR A 80 -4.62 8.41 1.63
C TYR A 80 -4.37 7.59 0.38
N LEU A 81 -3.29 6.81 0.38
CA LEU A 81 -2.96 5.84 -0.66
C LEU A 81 -2.72 4.50 0.02
N LEU A 82 -3.61 3.53 -0.26
CA LEU A 82 -3.62 2.21 0.37
C LEU A 82 -3.66 2.26 1.90
N GLY A 83 -4.39 3.23 2.47
CA GLY A 83 -4.47 3.46 3.92
C GLY A 83 -3.31 4.27 4.51
N GLU A 84 -2.24 4.50 3.74
CA GLU A 84 -1.09 5.29 4.19
C GLU A 84 -1.29 6.78 3.88
N LYS A 85 -0.96 7.63 4.85
CA LYS A 85 -1.02 9.08 4.67
C LYS A 85 0.02 9.52 3.65
N LYS A 86 -0.40 10.38 2.71
CA LYS A 86 0.45 11.04 1.72
C LYS A 86 0.20 12.53 1.73
N TYR A 87 1.29 13.29 1.74
CA TYR A 87 1.26 14.74 1.60
C TYR A 87 1.21 15.12 0.14
N VAL A 88 0.25 15.97 -0.24
CA VAL A 88 0.06 16.37 -1.62
C VAL A 88 0.86 17.63 -1.94
N LYS A 89 1.58 17.56 -3.06
CA LYS A 89 2.26 18.70 -3.67
C LYS A 89 1.72 18.92 -5.09
N TYR A 90 1.45 20.15 -5.44
CA TYR A 90 1.07 20.59 -6.78
C TYR A 90 2.20 21.38 -7.41
N GLU A 91 2.58 21.02 -8.64
CA GLU A 91 3.54 21.73 -9.47
C GLU A 91 2.97 22.00 -10.86
N ILE A 92 3.25 23.18 -11.40
CA ILE A 92 2.83 23.53 -12.76
C ILE A 92 3.75 22.83 -13.77
N SER A 93 3.17 22.14 -14.76
CA SER A 93 3.90 21.50 -15.85
C SER A 93 3.06 21.39 -17.11
N LYS A 94 3.70 21.50 -18.28
CA LYS A 94 3.05 21.31 -19.58
C LYS A 94 2.42 19.91 -19.74
N LYS A 95 3.02 18.88 -19.12
CA LYS A 95 2.54 17.49 -19.19
C LYS A 95 2.04 17.05 -17.82
N SER A 96 0.78 16.61 -17.79
CA SER A 96 0.20 16.08 -16.57
C SER A 96 0.76 14.70 -16.23
N HIS A 97 1.24 14.54 -14.99
CA HIS A 97 1.68 13.26 -14.44
C HIS A 97 1.73 13.33 -12.91
N VAL A 98 1.87 12.16 -12.27
CA VAL A 98 1.96 12.04 -10.82
C VAL A 98 3.21 11.26 -10.46
N LEU A 99 3.98 11.78 -9.52
CA LEU A 99 5.11 11.09 -8.91
C LEU A 99 4.77 10.74 -7.46
N LEU A 100 5.05 9.51 -7.07
CA LEU A 100 4.93 9.03 -5.70
C LEU A 100 6.35 8.85 -5.15
N ASP A 101 6.70 9.63 -4.14
CA ASP A 101 7.95 9.51 -3.41
C ASP A 101 7.68 9.30 -1.92
N ASP A 102 7.79 8.05 -1.46
CA ASP A 102 7.50 7.62 -0.09
C ASP A 102 6.21 8.26 0.45
N ASP A 103 6.33 9.32 1.24
CA ASP A 103 5.20 10.01 1.89
C ASP A 103 4.61 11.18 1.09
N ILE A 104 5.13 11.49 -0.09
CA ILE A 104 4.69 12.59 -0.93
C ILE A 104 4.13 12.10 -2.25
N ILE A 105 3.00 12.68 -2.63
CA ILE A 105 2.45 12.56 -3.97
C ILE A 105 2.48 13.94 -4.64
N THR A 106 3.29 14.04 -5.70
CA THR A 106 3.44 15.27 -6.47
C THR A 106 2.63 15.18 -7.75
N PHE A 107 1.67 16.08 -7.89
CA PHE A 107 0.85 16.25 -9.07
C PHE A 107 1.43 17.36 -9.93
N TYR A 108 1.90 16.98 -11.10
CA TYR A 108 2.29 17.90 -12.15
C TYR A 108 1.06 18.14 -13.02
N VAL A 109 0.60 19.39 -13.11
CA VAL A 109 -0.61 19.77 -13.84
C VAL A 109 -0.40 21.06 -14.64
N PRO A 110 -1.06 21.25 -15.80
CA PRO A 110 -0.96 22.49 -16.56
C PRO A 110 -1.45 23.72 -15.79
N GLU A 111 -2.44 23.50 -14.94
CA GLU A 111 -3.05 24.50 -14.08
C GLU A 111 -3.49 23.83 -12.77
N ILE A 112 -3.32 24.53 -11.65
CA ILE A 112 -3.72 24.02 -10.32
C ILE A 112 -5.21 24.32 -10.12
N ASN A 113 -6.05 23.42 -10.60
CA ASN A 113 -7.49 23.43 -10.39
C ASN A 113 -8.03 22.01 -10.23
N ASP A 114 -9.23 21.87 -9.66
CA ASP A 114 -9.83 20.57 -9.34
C ASP A 114 -9.96 19.64 -10.54
N ARG A 115 -10.24 20.20 -11.72
CA ARG A 115 -10.41 19.44 -12.95
C ARG A 115 -9.11 18.76 -13.38
N GLU A 116 -8.02 19.52 -13.47
CA GLU A 116 -6.72 18.98 -13.89
C GLU A 116 -6.13 18.06 -12.82
N ILE A 117 -6.31 18.38 -11.53
CA ILE A 117 -5.86 17.53 -10.42
C ILE A 117 -6.62 16.19 -10.43
N MET A 118 -7.96 16.23 -10.54
CA MET A 118 -8.78 15.01 -10.58
C MET A 118 -8.44 14.15 -11.81
N LYS A 119 -8.21 14.77 -12.97
CA LYS A 119 -7.78 14.07 -14.17
C LYS A 119 -6.42 13.39 -13.99
N ALA A 120 -5.44 14.11 -13.43
CA ALA A 120 -4.12 13.57 -13.12
C ALA A 120 -4.23 12.40 -12.12
N PHE A 121 -5.02 12.58 -11.06
CA PHE A 121 -5.30 11.54 -10.07
C PHE A 121 -5.89 10.30 -10.71
N GLN A 122 -6.94 10.41 -11.53
CA GLN A 122 -7.56 9.25 -12.17
C GLN A 122 -6.60 8.51 -13.11
N ASN A 123 -5.77 9.25 -13.86
CA ASN A 123 -4.79 8.66 -14.78
C ASN A 123 -3.68 7.90 -14.03
N PHE A 124 -3.33 8.35 -12.82
CA PHE A 124 -2.41 7.65 -11.93
C PHE A 124 -3.07 6.47 -11.22
N ALA A 125 -4.22 6.72 -10.58
CA ALA A 125 -4.87 5.82 -9.63
C ALA A 125 -5.49 4.60 -10.31
N LYS A 126 -6.08 4.74 -11.51
CA LYS A 126 -6.71 3.62 -12.23
C LYS A 126 -5.71 2.49 -12.55
N PRO A 127 -4.60 2.73 -13.26
CA PRO A 127 -3.64 1.66 -13.54
C PRO A 127 -2.94 1.16 -12.28
N TYR A 128 -2.75 2.02 -11.27
CA TYR A 128 -2.17 1.62 -9.99
C TYR A 128 -3.08 0.63 -9.24
N LEU A 129 -4.37 0.95 -9.09
CA LEU A 129 -5.37 0.06 -8.50
C LEU A 129 -5.57 -1.20 -9.33
N MET A 130 -5.57 -1.12 -10.66
CA MET A 130 -5.68 -2.30 -11.52
C MET A 130 -4.56 -3.30 -11.26
N LYS A 131 -3.30 -2.84 -11.13
CA LYS A 131 -2.17 -3.73 -10.80
C LYS A 131 -2.38 -4.46 -9.47
N ILE A 132 -2.97 -3.79 -8.47
CA ILE A 132 -3.28 -4.39 -7.18
C ILE A 132 -4.37 -5.46 -7.33
N LEU A 133 -5.44 -5.14 -8.05
CA LEU A 133 -6.54 -6.06 -8.32
C LEU A 133 -6.06 -7.30 -9.08
N GLU A 134 -5.18 -7.14 -10.07
CA GLU A 134 -4.57 -8.25 -10.82
C GLU A 134 -3.71 -9.17 -9.93
N ILE A 135 -3.07 -8.63 -8.89
CA ILE A 135 -2.33 -9.44 -7.92
C ILE A 135 -3.30 -10.16 -6.97
N GLN A 136 -4.29 -9.44 -6.44
CA GLN A 136 -5.24 -9.99 -5.45
C GLN A 136 -6.19 -11.02 -6.05
N ARG A 137 -6.64 -10.82 -7.29
CA ARG A 137 -7.59 -11.71 -7.96
C ARG A 137 -7.08 -13.13 -8.13
N VAL A 138 -5.76 -13.35 -8.23
CA VAL A 138 -5.16 -14.67 -8.47
C VAL A 138 -5.68 -15.73 -7.50
N ARG A 139 -5.86 -15.38 -6.22
CA ARG A 139 -6.37 -16.34 -5.22
C ARG A 139 -7.87 -16.58 -5.34
N TRP A 140 -8.62 -15.57 -5.80
CA TRP A 140 -10.07 -15.65 -5.99
C TRP A 140 -10.42 -16.39 -7.27
N ASP A 141 -9.71 -16.13 -8.36
CA ASP A 141 -9.84 -16.88 -9.62
C ASP A 141 -9.70 -18.39 -9.37
N ARG A 142 -8.69 -18.81 -8.59
CA ARG A 142 -8.51 -20.22 -8.19
C ARG A 142 -9.70 -20.80 -7.43
N ILE A 143 -10.36 -19.98 -6.60
CA ILE A 143 -11.55 -20.43 -5.88
C ILE A 143 -12.73 -20.57 -6.85
N MET A 144 -12.88 -19.65 -7.81
CA MET A 144 -13.95 -19.70 -8.81
C MET A 144 -13.85 -20.91 -9.73
N GLU A 145 -12.64 -21.37 -10.05
CA GLU A 145 -12.41 -22.61 -10.79
C GLU A 145 -13.08 -23.82 -10.10
N MET A 146 -13.04 -23.89 -8.76
CA MET A 146 -13.70 -24.96 -8.00
C MET A 146 -15.23 -24.91 -8.11
N TYR A 147 -15.79 -23.71 -8.29
CA TYR A 147 -17.23 -23.49 -8.50
C TYR A 147 -17.66 -23.56 -9.98
N ARG A 148 -16.71 -23.76 -10.91
CA ARG A 148 -16.93 -23.80 -12.36
C ARG A 148 -17.64 -22.54 -12.88
N VAL A 149 -17.31 -21.39 -12.30
CA VAL A 149 -17.83 -20.08 -12.70
C VAL A 149 -16.83 -19.42 -13.64
N GLU A 150 -17.33 -18.72 -14.66
CA GLU A 150 -16.49 -17.94 -15.57
C GLU A 150 -15.75 -16.83 -14.82
N LEU A 151 -14.45 -16.69 -15.07
CA LEU A 151 -13.64 -15.65 -14.42
C LEU A 151 -14.08 -14.27 -14.87
N PRO A 152 -14.31 -13.32 -13.94
CA PRO A 152 -14.86 -12.04 -14.30
C PRO A 152 -13.84 -11.13 -14.96
N SER A 153 -14.31 -10.30 -15.88
CA SER A 153 -13.60 -9.09 -16.25
C SER A 153 -13.66 -8.07 -15.10
N ILE A 154 -12.57 -7.34 -14.87
CA ILE A 154 -12.50 -6.32 -13.82
C ILE A 154 -12.42 -4.94 -14.45
N LYS A 155 -13.29 -4.03 -14.00
CA LYS A 155 -13.30 -2.62 -14.39
C LYS A 155 -13.13 -1.74 -13.17
N ILE A 156 -12.61 -0.54 -13.39
CA ILE A 156 -12.49 0.49 -12.35
C ILE A 156 -13.26 1.72 -12.78
N LYS A 157 -14.19 2.17 -11.94
CA LYS A 157 -15.03 3.37 -12.17
C LYS A 157 -15.11 4.22 -10.90
N MET A 158 -15.47 5.49 -11.05
CA MET A 158 -15.97 6.28 -9.93
C MET A 158 -17.43 5.89 -9.71
N LEU A 159 -17.75 5.29 -8.56
CA LEU A 159 -19.13 4.95 -8.18
C LEU A 159 -19.58 5.88 -7.05
N THR A 160 -20.86 6.26 -7.07
CA THR A 160 -21.42 7.25 -6.14
C THR A 160 -21.78 6.66 -4.78
N SER A 161 -22.31 5.44 -4.75
CA SER A 161 -22.93 4.85 -3.55
C SER A 161 -22.46 3.43 -3.20
N LYS A 162 -21.51 2.88 -3.95
CA LYS A 162 -21.03 1.50 -3.76
C LYS A 162 -19.52 1.41 -3.87
N TRP A 163 -18.94 0.47 -3.13
CA TRP A 163 -17.52 0.14 -3.21
C TRP A 163 -17.20 -0.79 -4.39
N GLY A 164 -18.16 -1.61 -4.79
CA GLY A 164 -18.09 -2.49 -5.94
C GLY A 164 -19.48 -2.80 -6.48
N SER A 165 -19.51 -3.49 -7.62
CA SER A 165 -20.71 -4.11 -8.14
C SER A 165 -20.37 -5.27 -9.08
N CYS A 166 -21.17 -6.32 -9.05
CA CYS A 166 -21.07 -7.45 -9.96
C CYS A 166 -22.28 -7.53 -10.91
N LEU A 167 -22.03 -7.65 -12.21
CA LEU A 167 -23.02 -7.98 -13.21
C LEU A 167 -22.86 -9.44 -13.62
N VAL A 168 -23.65 -10.31 -12.99
CA VAL A 168 -23.52 -11.78 -13.10
C VAL A 168 -23.67 -12.27 -14.54
N GLU A 169 -24.64 -11.74 -15.29
CA GLU A 169 -24.91 -12.12 -16.69
C GLU A 169 -23.73 -11.89 -17.64
N ARG A 170 -22.80 -10.99 -17.30
CA ARG A 170 -21.64 -10.65 -18.12
C ARG A 170 -20.31 -11.06 -17.50
N SER A 171 -20.35 -11.76 -16.36
CA SER A 171 -19.19 -11.98 -15.50
C SER A 171 -18.30 -10.72 -15.40
N GLU A 172 -18.88 -9.62 -14.94
CA GLU A 172 -18.19 -8.32 -14.87
C GLU A 172 -18.24 -7.75 -13.46
N ILE A 173 -17.06 -7.53 -12.88
CA ILE A 173 -16.89 -6.85 -11.60
C ILE A 173 -16.41 -5.43 -11.86
N THR A 174 -17.12 -4.45 -11.31
CA THR A 174 -16.68 -3.06 -11.26
C THR A 174 -16.25 -2.71 -9.85
N MET A 175 -15.00 -2.26 -9.70
CA MET A 175 -14.42 -1.76 -8.46
C MET A 175 -14.46 -0.22 -8.44
N ASN A 176 -14.80 0.37 -7.30
CA ASN A 176 -14.77 1.82 -7.15
C ASN A 176 -13.32 2.32 -7.03
N LEU A 177 -12.93 3.34 -7.80
CA LEU A 177 -11.60 3.94 -7.73
C LEU A 177 -11.29 4.51 -6.33
N SER A 178 -12.30 4.96 -5.59
CA SER A 178 -12.16 5.45 -4.21
C SER A 178 -11.57 4.41 -3.25
N LEU A 179 -11.61 3.11 -3.59
CA LEU A 179 -10.95 2.06 -2.82
C LEU A 179 -9.44 2.27 -2.68
N ILE A 180 -8.81 3.02 -3.59
CA ILE A 180 -7.38 3.32 -3.54
C ILE A 180 -6.97 4.08 -2.27
N HIS A 181 -7.93 4.71 -1.57
CA HIS A 181 -7.69 5.39 -0.29
C HIS A 181 -7.61 4.45 0.91
N TYR A 182 -8.04 3.20 0.77
CA TYR A 182 -8.18 2.26 1.88
C TYR A 182 -7.07 1.21 1.88
N PRO A 183 -6.75 0.61 3.05
CA PRO A 183 -5.81 -0.50 3.16
C PRO A 183 -6.10 -1.64 2.17
N LEU A 184 -5.05 -2.38 1.78
CA LEU A 184 -5.14 -3.46 0.79
C LEU A 184 -6.20 -4.50 1.15
N GLU A 185 -6.39 -4.80 2.43
CA GLU A 185 -7.41 -5.73 2.93
C GLU A 185 -8.84 -5.26 2.65
N CYS A 186 -9.09 -3.94 2.59
CA CYS A 186 -10.40 -3.39 2.24
C CYS A 186 -10.69 -3.57 0.74
N ILE A 187 -9.68 -3.34 -0.09
CA ILE A 187 -9.76 -3.56 -1.54
C ILE A 187 -10.06 -5.04 -1.82
N ASP A 188 -9.32 -5.93 -1.16
CA ASP A 188 -9.43 -7.37 -1.29
C ASP A 188 -10.77 -7.91 -0.78
N TYR A 189 -11.28 -7.34 0.32
CA TYR A 189 -12.61 -7.63 0.84
C TYR A 189 -13.69 -7.30 -0.18
N VAL A 190 -13.66 -6.08 -0.75
CA VAL A 190 -14.67 -5.68 -1.75
C VAL A 190 -14.53 -6.51 -3.02
N LEU A 191 -13.31 -6.82 -3.43
CA LEU A 191 -13.09 -7.72 -4.57
C LEU A 191 -13.76 -9.08 -4.30
N TRP A 192 -13.47 -9.71 -3.17
CA TRP A 192 -14.07 -10.99 -2.81
C TRP A 192 -15.59 -10.92 -2.68
N HIS A 193 -16.12 -9.83 -2.12
CA HIS A 193 -17.56 -9.58 -2.04
C HIS A 193 -18.22 -9.65 -3.42
N GLU A 194 -17.64 -8.99 -4.42
CA GLU A 194 -18.16 -9.03 -5.79
C GLU A 194 -17.95 -10.40 -6.46
N TYR A 195 -16.88 -11.13 -6.15
CA TYR A 195 -16.71 -12.51 -6.61
C TYR A 195 -17.81 -13.43 -6.07
N VAL A 196 -18.15 -13.32 -4.78
CA VAL A 196 -19.23 -14.14 -4.18
C VAL A 196 -20.56 -13.92 -4.89
N HIS A 197 -20.83 -12.70 -5.40
CA HIS A 197 -22.05 -12.42 -6.17
C HIS A 197 -22.20 -13.24 -7.45
N LEU A 198 -21.11 -13.73 -8.05
CA LEU A 198 -21.16 -14.63 -9.20
C LEU A 198 -21.68 -16.03 -8.83
N ILE A 199 -21.58 -16.43 -7.54
CA ILE A 199 -22.07 -17.72 -7.04
C ILE A 199 -23.41 -17.57 -6.31
N VAL A 200 -23.57 -16.48 -5.56
CA VAL A 200 -24.75 -16.17 -4.74
C VAL A 200 -25.17 -14.72 -5.00
N PRO A 201 -26.18 -14.46 -5.84
CA PRO A 201 -26.52 -13.11 -6.28
C PRO A 201 -27.01 -12.15 -5.19
N ASN A 202 -27.51 -12.68 -4.06
CA ASN A 202 -28.08 -11.90 -2.97
C ASN A 202 -27.28 -12.04 -1.66
N HIS A 203 -27.41 -11.09 -0.74
CA HIS A 203 -26.78 -11.14 0.59
C HIS A 203 -27.49 -12.09 1.57
N SER A 204 -27.76 -13.32 1.13
CA SER A 204 -28.38 -14.37 1.94
C SER A 204 -27.41 -14.98 2.97
N LYS A 205 -27.89 -15.86 3.86
CA LYS A 205 -27.02 -16.62 4.78
C LYS A 205 -25.90 -17.34 4.01
N ARG A 206 -26.22 -17.95 2.87
CA ARG A 206 -25.25 -18.64 2.01
C ARG A 206 -24.15 -17.72 1.49
N PHE A 207 -24.48 -16.46 1.17
CA PHE A 207 -23.49 -15.45 0.77
C PHE A 207 -22.48 -15.21 1.90
N TYR A 208 -22.97 -14.95 3.11
CA TYR A 208 -22.10 -14.69 4.25
C TYR A 208 -21.31 -15.92 4.71
N ASP A 209 -21.90 -17.12 4.62
CA ASP A 209 -21.22 -18.38 4.87
C ASP A 209 -20.02 -18.53 3.91
N LEU A 210 -20.22 -18.30 2.61
CA LEU A 210 -19.16 -18.40 1.61
C LEU A 210 -18.09 -17.29 1.75
N LEU A 211 -18.54 -16.06 1.98
CA LEU A 211 -17.67 -14.91 2.19
C LEU A 211 -16.72 -15.16 3.38
N SER A 212 -17.28 -15.55 4.52
CA SER A 212 -16.54 -15.79 5.76
C SER A 212 -15.70 -17.07 5.75
N HIS A 213 -16.11 -18.09 4.99
CA HIS A 213 -15.32 -19.31 4.83
C HIS A 213 -13.94 -19.02 4.23
N HIS A 214 -13.88 -18.17 3.19
CA HIS A 214 -12.64 -17.81 2.52
C HIS A 214 -11.97 -16.53 3.05
N MET A 215 -12.71 -15.68 3.75
CA MET A 215 -12.18 -14.48 4.41
C MET A 215 -12.80 -14.32 5.82
N PRO A 216 -12.34 -15.09 6.83
CA PRO A 216 -12.95 -15.08 8.16
C PRO A 216 -12.98 -13.69 8.82
N GLU A 217 -11.95 -12.89 8.59
CA GLU A 217 -11.76 -11.58 9.22
C GLU A 217 -12.36 -10.42 8.39
N TYR A 218 -13.23 -10.70 7.41
CA TYR A 218 -13.74 -9.68 6.47
C TYR A 218 -14.43 -8.50 7.16
N LYS A 219 -15.01 -8.71 8.35
CA LYS A 219 -15.70 -7.66 9.11
C LYS A 219 -14.76 -6.50 9.46
N LYS A 220 -13.50 -6.78 9.81
CA LYS A 220 -12.50 -5.74 10.10
C LYS A 220 -12.24 -4.84 8.90
N ALA A 221 -12.21 -5.42 7.70
CA ALA A 221 -12.05 -4.67 6.45
C ALA A 221 -13.32 -3.89 6.10
N LYS A 222 -14.49 -4.51 6.26
CA LYS A 222 -15.80 -3.88 6.06
C LYS A 222 -15.99 -2.66 6.96
N ASP A 223 -15.68 -2.76 8.25
CA ASP A 223 -15.91 -1.69 9.23
C ASP A 223 -15.00 -0.47 9.01
N ARG A 224 -13.90 -0.63 8.25
CA ARG A 224 -13.03 0.47 7.84
C ARG A 224 -13.57 1.24 6.64
N LEU A 225 -14.50 0.67 5.87
CA LEU A 225 -15.14 1.33 4.74
C LEU A 225 -16.35 2.11 5.25
N ILE A 226 -16.23 3.43 5.35
CA ILE A 226 -17.25 4.35 5.87
C ILE A 226 -18.07 4.95 4.71
#